data_AF-A0A662M2B8-F1
#
_entry.id   AF-A0A662M2B8-F1
#
_cell.length_a   1.000
_cell.length_b   1.000
_cell.length_c   1.000
_cell.angle_alpha   90.00
_cell.angle_beta   90.00
_cell.angle_gamma   90.00
#
_symmetry.space_group_name_H-M   'P 1'
#
loop_
_entity.id
_entity.type
_entity.pdbx_description
1 polymer ?
#
loop_
_entity_poly.entity_id
_entity_poly.type
_entity_poly.pdbx_seq_one_letter_code
_entity_poly.pdbx_strand_id
1 'polypeptide(L)'
;WHSYPEENDYACYTLLGSHDKPRFLTLAGGDARKLVLAAAFLFSFPGAPAVYYGDEIGLKGGEDPDCRRCFPWDDTRWDKELHATFKKLISLRKAHPALRRGAPRFLDARERFLVLSRTVPDEEIVLALNAGETEERIGGSTTRFVDLVSGEAGTEFPVTAMGFRLLRRV
;
A
#
# COMPACT_ATOMS: atom_id res chain seq x y z
N TRP A 1 4.81 7.37 -15.95
CA TRP A 1 6.07 7.22 -15.20
C TRP A 1 7.27 7.78 -15.98
N HIS A 2 7.07 8.80 -16.84
CA HIS A 2 8.15 9.45 -17.60
C HIS A 2 7.86 10.94 -17.81
N SER A 3 6.95 11.51 -17.02
CA SER A 3 6.58 12.92 -17.12
C SER A 3 7.59 13.83 -16.41
N TYR A 4 8.39 13.25 -15.51
CA TYR A 4 9.45 13.93 -14.76
C TYR A 4 10.76 13.15 -14.87
N PRO A 5 11.91 13.80 -14.61
CA PRO A 5 13.18 13.10 -14.38
C PRO A 5 13.05 12.07 -13.26
N GLU A 6 13.86 11.02 -13.35
CA GLU A 6 13.80 9.88 -12.41
C GLU A 6 13.97 10.35 -10.96
N GLU A 7 14.92 11.25 -10.70
CA GLU A 7 15.21 11.76 -9.36
C GLU A 7 13.98 12.44 -8.74
N ASN A 8 13.19 13.15 -9.55
CA ASN A 8 11.96 13.81 -9.11
C ASN A 8 10.87 12.79 -8.81
N ASP A 9 10.74 11.79 -9.68
CA ASP A 9 9.78 10.70 -9.55
C ASP A 9 10.00 9.90 -8.24
N TYR A 10 11.26 9.70 -7.84
CA TYR A 10 11.60 9.05 -6.56
C TYR A 10 11.55 9.98 -5.33
N ALA A 11 11.69 11.28 -5.52
CA ALA A 11 11.58 12.27 -4.44
C ALA A 11 10.15 12.82 -4.26
N CYS A 12 9.22 12.51 -5.17
CA CYS A 12 7.88 13.06 -5.19
C CYS A 12 7.11 12.77 -3.89
N TYR A 13 6.55 13.82 -3.27
CA TYR A 13 5.72 13.69 -2.08
C TYR A 13 4.37 13.08 -2.45
N THR A 14 4.23 11.78 -2.21
CA THR A 14 3.05 11.01 -2.59
C THR A 14 2.14 10.86 -1.38
N LEU A 15 0.88 11.31 -1.49
CA LEU A 15 -0.07 11.34 -0.37
C LEU A 15 -1.42 10.73 -0.76
N LEU A 16 -2.14 10.19 0.22
CA LEU A 16 -3.55 9.80 0.09
C LEU A 16 -4.52 10.88 0.55
N GLY A 17 -4.07 11.78 1.44
CA GLY A 17 -4.89 12.83 2.04
C GLY A 17 -4.05 14.00 2.52
N SER A 18 -4.71 15.14 2.69
CA SER A 18 -4.11 16.38 3.20
C SER A 18 -5.16 17.22 3.95
N HIS A 19 -4.77 18.43 4.34
CA HIS A 19 -5.64 19.42 4.96
C HIS A 19 -6.55 20.18 3.98
N ASP A 20 -6.43 19.92 2.68
CA ASP A 20 -7.17 20.62 1.60
C ASP A 20 -8.22 19.74 0.92
N LYS A 21 -8.32 18.46 1.33
CA LYS A 21 -9.26 17.49 0.76
C LYS A 21 -9.88 16.63 1.85
N PRO A 22 -11.06 16.05 1.59
CA PRO A 22 -11.62 15.05 2.48
C PRO A 22 -10.64 13.90 2.72
N ARG A 23 -10.70 13.35 3.94
CA ARG A 23 -9.84 12.21 4.31
C ARG A 23 -10.16 11.01 3.46
N PHE A 24 -9.14 10.22 3.11
CA PHE A 24 -9.29 9.06 2.24
C PHE A 24 -10.36 8.08 2.74
N LEU A 25 -10.40 7.81 4.06
CA LEU A 25 -11.39 6.90 4.63
C LEU A 25 -12.83 7.40 4.44
N THR A 26 -13.07 8.71 4.47
CA THR A 26 -14.39 9.29 4.15
C THR A 26 -14.75 9.05 2.70
N LEU A 27 -13.83 9.34 1.77
CA LEU A 27 -14.01 9.11 0.34
C LEU A 27 -14.25 7.62 0.01
N ALA A 28 -13.64 6.73 0.79
CA ALA A 28 -13.81 5.29 0.69
C ALA A 28 -15.17 4.78 1.22
N GLY A 29 -16.03 5.65 1.75
CA GLY A 29 -17.30 5.28 2.36
C GLY A 29 -17.14 4.67 3.77
N GLY A 30 -16.01 4.93 4.43
CA GLY A 30 -15.68 4.35 5.73
C GLY A 30 -15.15 2.92 5.69
N ASP A 31 -14.88 2.36 4.51
CA ASP A 31 -14.32 1.00 4.36
C ASP A 31 -12.79 1.03 4.56
N ALA A 32 -12.34 0.56 5.73
CA ALA A 32 -10.93 0.49 6.09
C ALA A 32 -10.11 -0.40 5.16
N ARG A 33 -10.72 -1.43 4.53
CA ARG A 33 -10.01 -2.33 3.61
C ARG A 33 -9.51 -1.57 2.37
N LYS A 34 -10.27 -0.60 1.87
CA LYS A 34 -9.84 0.28 0.77
C LYS A 34 -8.64 1.13 1.17
N LEU A 35 -8.62 1.63 2.40
CA LEU A 35 -7.48 2.39 2.93
C LEU A 35 -6.25 1.49 3.09
N VAL A 36 -6.41 0.23 3.52
CA VAL A 36 -5.33 -0.76 3.58
C VAL A 36 -4.73 -1.01 2.19
N LEU A 37 -5.56 -1.22 1.16
CA LEU A 37 -5.07 -1.36 -0.23
C LEU A 37 -4.33 -0.11 -0.71
N ALA A 38 -4.89 1.07 -0.46
CA ALA A 38 -4.27 2.33 -0.84
C ALA A 38 -2.94 2.57 -0.12
N ALA A 39 -2.85 2.21 1.16
CA ALA A 39 -1.61 2.25 1.93
C ALA A 39 -0.58 1.23 1.41
N ALA A 40 -0.99 0.00 1.10
CA ALA A 40 -0.11 -1.00 0.51
C ALA A 40 0.47 -0.53 -0.83
N PHE A 41 -0.34 0.13 -1.66
CA PHE A 41 0.14 0.79 -2.87
C PHE A 41 1.10 1.94 -2.54
N LEU A 42 0.70 2.88 -1.68
CA LEU A 42 1.50 4.05 -1.28
C LEU A 42 2.90 3.65 -0.79
N PHE A 43 3.00 2.63 0.06
CA PHE A 43 4.26 2.16 0.61
C PHE A 43 5.06 1.24 -0.32
N SER A 44 4.49 0.85 -1.46
CA SER A 44 5.15 0.01 -2.47
C SER A 44 5.38 0.71 -3.81
N PHE A 45 4.88 1.94 -3.99
CA PHE A 45 5.11 2.76 -5.17
C PHE A 45 6.36 3.66 -4.97
N PRO A 46 7.02 4.10 -6.05
CA PRO A 46 8.06 5.13 -5.95
C PRO A 46 7.57 6.44 -5.33
N GLY A 47 8.51 7.25 -4.84
CA GLY A 47 8.22 8.52 -4.17
C GLY A 47 8.45 8.48 -2.65
N ALA A 48 8.23 9.63 -2.00
CA ALA A 48 8.22 9.77 -0.55
C ALA A 48 6.77 9.66 -0.04
N PRO A 49 6.37 8.52 0.57
CA PRO A 49 5.00 8.35 1.05
C PRO A 49 4.73 9.24 2.25
N ALA A 50 3.58 9.90 2.22
CA ALA A 50 3.10 10.81 3.24
C ALA A 50 1.83 10.28 3.90
N VAL A 51 1.82 10.25 5.23
CA VAL A 51 0.65 9.91 6.03
C VAL A 51 0.11 11.19 6.65
N TYR A 52 -1.15 11.51 6.38
CA TYR A 52 -1.81 12.62 7.04
C TYR A 52 -2.30 12.17 8.42
N TYR A 53 -2.03 12.97 9.45
CA TYR A 53 -2.22 12.56 10.84
C TYR A 53 -3.60 11.95 11.07
N GLY A 54 -3.66 10.81 11.73
CA GLY A 54 -4.93 10.17 12.05
C GLY A 54 -5.44 9.20 10.98
N ASP A 55 -4.94 9.24 9.74
CA ASP A 55 -5.34 8.27 8.71
C ASP A 55 -4.93 6.84 9.13
N GLU A 56 -3.77 6.69 9.77
CA GLU A 56 -3.25 5.41 10.26
C GLU A 56 -4.05 4.80 11.42
N ILE A 57 -4.96 5.57 12.03
CA ILE A 57 -5.86 5.10 13.11
C ILE A 57 -7.34 5.20 12.71
N GLY A 58 -7.63 5.49 11.44
CA GLY A 58 -8.99 5.50 10.90
C GLY A 58 -9.77 6.79 11.14
N LEU A 59 -9.10 7.93 11.30
CA LEU A 59 -9.76 9.23 11.45
C LEU A 59 -10.52 9.59 10.15
N LYS A 60 -11.82 9.85 10.28
CA LYS A 60 -12.68 10.34 9.19
C LYS A 60 -12.81 11.86 9.24
N GLY A 61 -13.04 12.47 8.08
CA GLY A 61 -13.30 13.90 7.90
C GLY A 61 -13.70 14.22 6.46
N GLY A 62 -14.72 15.06 6.29
CA GLY A 62 -15.20 15.60 5.01
C GLY A 62 -14.34 16.77 4.52
N GLU A 63 -14.94 17.69 3.77
CA GLU A 63 -14.27 18.91 3.27
C GLU A 63 -13.74 19.80 4.42
N ASP A 64 -12.85 20.75 4.11
CA ASP A 64 -12.37 21.77 5.06
C ASP A 64 -13.58 22.47 5.73
N PRO A 65 -13.66 22.54 7.08
CA PRO A 65 -12.65 22.18 8.09
C PRO A 65 -12.74 20.78 8.69
N ASP A 66 -13.67 19.94 8.25
CA ASP A 66 -13.88 18.61 8.80
C ASP A 66 -12.69 17.65 8.55
N CYS A 67 -11.89 17.87 7.49
CA CYS A 67 -10.61 17.17 7.28
C CYS A 67 -9.54 17.49 8.36
N ARG A 68 -9.74 18.54 9.16
CA ARG A 68 -8.80 19.05 10.18
C ARG A 68 -9.24 18.76 11.62
N ARG A 69 -10.07 17.73 11.82
CA ARG A 69 -10.46 17.28 13.17
C ARG A 69 -9.26 17.03 14.09
N CYS A 70 -9.43 17.30 15.38
CA CYS A 70 -8.40 17.04 16.38
C CYS A 70 -7.98 15.57 16.40
N PHE A 71 -6.69 15.31 16.61
CA PHE A 71 -6.18 13.95 16.80
C PHE A 71 -6.79 13.33 18.06
N PRO A 72 -7.39 12.13 18.00
CA PRO A 72 -7.95 11.47 19.16
C PRO A 72 -6.82 10.83 19.98
N TRP A 73 -6.31 11.53 20.99
CA TRP A 73 -5.19 11.04 21.82
C TRP A 73 -5.55 9.84 22.72
N ASP A 74 -6.85 9.64 23.00
CA ASP A 74 -7.36 8.43 23.63
C ASP A 74 -7.25 7.25 22.65
N ASP A 75 -6.34 6.35 22.95
CA ASP A 75 -5.93 5.27 22.06
C ASP A 75 -6.97 4.15 21.95
N THR A 76 -7.97 4.13 22.85
CA THR A 76 -9.13 3.23 22.77
C THR A 76 -10.02 3.54 21.57
N ARG A 77 -9.91 4.75 21.01
CA ARG A 77 -10.66 5.19 19.83
C ARG A 77 -9.99 4.84 18.51
N TRP A 78 -8.80 4.24 18.56
CA TRP A 78 -8.01 3.94 17.36
C TRP A 78 -8.44 2.62 16.75
N ASP A 79 -8.42 2.55 15.42
CA ASP A 79 -8.35 1.27 14.72
C ASP A 79 -6.94 0.68 14.91
N LYS A 80 -6.80 -0.25 15.87
CA LYS A 80 -5.51 -0.87 16.21
C LYS A 80 -4.98 -1.78 15.10
N GLU A 81 -5.85 -2.41 14.33
CA GLU A 81 -5.45 -3.30 13.23
C GLU A 81 -4.91 -2.48 12.06
N LEU A 82 -5.61 -1.40 11.70
CA LEU A 82 -5.13 -0.45 10.70
C LEU A 82 -3.79 0.17 11.12
N HIS A 83 -3.67 0.58 12.38
CA HIS A 83 -2.44 1.14 12.92
C HIS A 83 -1.27 0.14 12.84
N ALA A 84 -1.50 -1.13 13.21
CA ALA A 84 -0.51 -2.19 13.09
C ALA A 84 -0.12 -2.43 11.61
N THR A 85 -1.09 -2.38 10.70
CA THR A 85 -0.89 -2.53 9.27
C THR A 85 0.01 -1.42 8.70
N PHE A 86 -0.27 -0.15 9.03
CA PHE A 86 0.59 0.97 8.64
C PHE A 86 2.01 0.80 9.18
N LYS A 87 2.18 0.44 10.45
CA LYS A 87 3.50 0.18 11.04
C LYS A 87 4.24 -0.95 10.31
N LYS A 88 3.55 -2.03 9.95
CA LYS A 88 4.12 -3.14 9.19
C LYS A 88 4.57 -2.69 7.80
N LEU A 89 3.71 -1.99 7.04
CA LEU A 89 4.03 -1.49 5.70
C LEU A 89 5.21 -0.51 5.72
N ILE A 90 5.26 0.42 6.69
CA ILE A 90 6.39 1.33 6.89
C ILE A 90 7.68 0.55 7.17
N SER A 91 7.61 -0.46 8.03
CA SER A 91 8.78 -1.28 8.39
C SER A 91 9.29 -2.07 7.19
N LEU A 92 8.39 -2.65 6.39
CA LEU A 92 8.73 -3.36 5.15
C LEU A 92 9.40 -2.42 4.13
N ARG A 93 8.84 -1.22 3.88
CA ARG A 93 9.46 -0.23 2.99
C ARG A 93 10.87 0.16 3.44
N LYS A 94 11.11 0.27 4.76
CA LYS A 94 12.44 0.58 5.32
C LYS A 94 13.41 -0.59 5.19
N ALA A 95 12.94 -1.82 5.40
CA ALA A 95 13.77 -3.02 5.35
C ALA A 95 14.19 -3.40 3.92
N HIS A 96 13.36 -3.12 2.93
CA HIS A 96 13.55 -3.58 1.56
C HIS A 96 13.91 -2.43 0.60
N PRO A 97 15.17 -2.35 0.12
CA PRO A 97 15.60 -1.33 -0.84
C PRO A 97 14.74 -1.28 -2.12
N ALA A 98 14.23 -2.41 -2.60
CA ALA A 98 13.39 -2.46 -3.79
C ALA A 98 12.14 -1.57 -3.67
N LEU A 99 11.50 -1.54 -2.50
CA LEU A 99 10.31 -0.70 -2.29
C LEU A 99 10.61 0.81 -2.33
N ARG A 100 11.85 1.22 -2.07
CA ARG A 100 12.27 2.63 -2.10
C ARG A 100 12.85 3.04 -3.44
N ARG A 101 13.76 2.23 -3.99
CA ARG A 101 14.62 2.57 -5.13
C ARG A 101 14.36 1.74 -6.37
N GLY A 102 13.61 0.65 -6.26
CA GLY A 102 13.42 -0.25 -7.38
C GLY A 102 12.58 0.37 -8.49
N ALA A 103 12.87 0.07 -9.74
CA ALA A 103 12.05 0.50 -10.87
C ALA A 103 10.67 -0.16 -10.80
N PRO A 104 9.55 0.58 -10.96
CA PRO A 104 8.22 -0.02 -11.05
C PRO A 104 8.03 -0.68 -12.41
N ARG A 105 7.54 -1.92 -12.43
CA ARG A 105 7.07 -2.60 -13.64
C ARG A 105 5.73 -3.26 -13.38
N PHE A 106 4.70 -2.83 -14.10
CA PHE A 106 3.38 -3.43 -14.08
C PHE A 106 3.41 -4.80 -14.77
N LEU A 107 3.04 -5.85 -14.03
CA LEU A 107 3.02 -7.23 -14.50
C LEU A 107 1.63 -7.67 -14.94
N ASP A 108 0.59 -7.18 -14.25
CA ASP A 108 -0.81 -7.46 -14.55
C ASP A 108 -1.65 -6.24 -14.14
N ALA A 109 -2.65 -5.90 -14.96
CA ALA A 109 -3.56 -4.78 -14.72
C ALA A 109 -4.89 -5.09 -15.42
N ARG A 110 -5.73 -5.90 -14.75
CA ARG A 110 -7.02 -6.36 -15.27
C ARG A 110 -8.11 -5.97 -14.30
N GLU A 111 -9.11 -5.25 -14.79
CA GLU A 111 -10.28 -4.82 -13.99
C GLU A 111 -9.90 -4.18 -12.64
N ARG A 112 -10.06 -4.92 -11.54
CA ARG A 112 -9.76 -4.49 -10.17
C ARG A 112 -8.57 -5.22 -9.55
N PHE A 113 -7.79 -5.92 -10.37
CA PHE A 113 -6.57 -6.62 -9.97
C PHE A 113 -5.34 -5.96 -10.58
N LEU A 114 -4.36 -5.62 -9.73
CA LEU A 114 -3.14 -4.94 -10.12
C LEU A 114 -1.94 -5.67 -9.54
N VAL A 115 -0.96 -5.99 -10.39
CA VAL A 115 0.33 -6.57 -9.99
C VAL A 115 1.46 -5.66 -10.44
N LEU A 116 2.28 -5.25 -9.48
CA LEU A 116 3.43 -4.36 -9.67
C LEU A 116 4.68 -5.02 -9.10
N SER A 117 5.75 -5.08 -9.89
CA SER A 117 7.09 -5.42 -9.40
C SER A 117 7.92 -4.17 -9.12
N ARG A 118 8.75 -4.24 -8.08
CA ARG A 118 9.80 -3.29 -7.72
C ARG A 118 11.11 -4.05 -7.69
N THR A 119 12.07 -3.64 -8.52
CA THR A 119 13.32 -4.39 -8.70
C THR A 119 14.55 -3.51 -8.53
N VAL A 120 15.50 -4.00 -7.74
CA VAL A 120 16.91 -3.58 -7.67
C VAL A 120 17.79 -4.82 -7.96
N PRO A 121 19.12 -4.69 -8.20
CA PRO A 121 19.95 -5.82 -8.62
C PRO A 121 19.81 -7.12 -7.80
N ASP A 122 19.68 -7.01 -6.48
CA ASP A 122 19.64 -8.18 -5.58
C ASP A 122 18.26 -8.46 -4.97
N GLU A 123 17.21 -7.72 -5.36
CA GLU A 123 15.89 -7.84 -4.74
C GLU A 123 14.76 -7.49 -5.72
N GLU A 124 13.82 -8.43 -5.87
CA GLU A 124 12.55 -8.22 -6.56
C GLU A 124 11.40 -8.44 -5.57
N ILE A 125 10.56 -7.41 -5.41
CA ILE A 125 9.33 -7.46 -4.63
C ILE A 125 8.14 -7.21 -5.54
N VAL A 126 7.13 -8.07 -5.43
CA VAL A 126 5.90 -8.02 -6.19
C VAL A 126 4.74 -7.68 -5.25
N LEU A 127 4.09 -6.56 -5.49
CA LEU A 127 2.81 -6.20 -4.91
C LEU A 127 1.69 -6.75 -5.81
N ALA A 128 0.79 -7.54 -5.23
CA ALA A 128 -0.50 -7.87 -5.85
C ALA A 128 -1.63 -7.21 -5.04
N LEU A 129 -2.51 -6.47 -5.69
CA LEU A 129 -3.66 -5.79 -5.09
C LEU A 129 -4.94 -6.30 -5.75
N ASN A 130 -5.91 -6.68 -4.94
CA ASN A 130 -7.25 -7.07 -5.40
C ASN A 130 -8.29 -6.12 -4.78
N ALA A 131 -8.78 -5.17 -5.58
CA ALA A 131 -9.91 -4.31 -5.24
C ALA A 131 -11.26 -4.87 -5.72
N GLY A 132 -11.28 -6.12 -6.20
CA GLY A 132 -12.45 -6.86 -6.64
C GLY A 132 -13.22 -7.53 -5.50
N GLU A 133 -14.26 -8.26 -5.88
CA GLU A 133 -15.19 -8.94 -4.97
C GLU A 133 -14.94 -10.45 -4.87
N THR A 134 -14.12 -10.99 -5.77
CA THR A 134 -13.74 -12.41 -5.83
C THR A 134 -12.25 -12.58 -5.56
N GLU A 135 -11.85 -13.76 -5.09
CA GLU A 135 -10.42 -14.11 -4.94
C GLU A 135 -9.74 -14.15 -6.31
N GLU A 136 -8.53 -13.61 -6.37
CA GLU A 136 -7.61 -13.72 -7.50
C GLU A 136 -6.38 -14.53 -7.06
N ARG A 137 -5.55 -14.97 -8.02
CA ARG A 137 -4.31 -15.69 -7.72
C ARG A 137 -3.12 -15.06 -8.42
N ILE A 138 -1.97 -15.09 -7.74
CA ILE A 138 -0.68 -14.74 -8.33
C ILE A 138 0.29 -15.91 -8.18
N GLY A 139 1.04 -16.21 -9.24
CA GLY A 139 2.03 -17.30 -9.27
C GLY A 139 1.71 -18.34 -10.33
N GLY A 140 1.89 -19.62 -10.00
CA GLY A 140 1.61 -20.74 -10.91
C GLY A 140 2.80 -21.15 -11.80
N SER A 141 4.01 -20.71 -11.47
CA SER A 141 5.26 -21.10 -12.15
C SER A 141 6.22 -21.81 -11.20
N THR A 142 7.45 -22.12 -11.65
CA THR A 142 8.54 -22.63 -10.79
C THR A 142 9.14 -21.55 -9.88
N THR A 143 8.74 -20.28 -10.04
CA THR A 143 9.28 -19.18 -9.22
C THR A 143 8.76 -19.26 -7.80
N ARG A 144 9.66 -19.21 -6.82
CA ARG A 144 9.33 -19.22 -5.40
C ARG A 144 9.27 -17.80 -4.86
N PHE A 145 8.35 -17.58 -3.93
CA PHE A 145 8.20 -16.32 -3.21
C PHE A 145 8.08 -16.57 -1.71
N VAL A 146 8.36 -15.51 -0.95
CA VAL A 146 8.00 -15.37 0.46
C VAL A 146 7.10 -14.14 0.59
N ASP A 147 5.90 -14.31 1.14
CA ASP A 147 5.03 -13.20 1.50
C ASP A 147 5.62 -12.47 2.72
N LEU A 148 5.99 -11.21 2.53
CA LEU A 148 6.61 -10.38 3.56
C LEU A 148 5.62 -9.98 4.68
N VAL A 149 4.31 -10.09 4.40
CA VAL A 149 3.26 -9.81 5.38
C VAL A 149 3.05 -11.03 6.29
N SER A 150 2.73 -12.21 5.73
CA SER A 150 2.43 -13.43 6.48
C SER A 150 3.66 -14.27 6.85
N GLY A 151 4.76 -14.17 6.11
CA GLY A 151 5.94 -15.02 6.23
C GLY A 151 5.85 -16.35 5.48
N GLU A 152 4.72 -16.62 4.82
CA GLU A 152 4.50 -17.87 4.08
C GLU A 152 5.36 -17.94 2.82
N ALA A 153 5.92 -19.12 2.53
CA ALA A 153 6.70 -19.37 1.33
C ALA A 153 5.95 -20.32 0.38
N GLY A 154 5.96 -20.03 -0.92
CA GLY A 154 5.20 -20.78 -1.91
C GLY A 154 5.49 -20.34 -3.34
N THR A 155 4.87 -20.99 -4.30
CA THR A 155 4.95 -20.63 -5.73
C THR A 155 3.66 -20.02 -6.26
N GLU A 156 2.61 -20.02 -5.43
CA GLU A 156 1.30 -19.47 -5.75
C GLU A 156 0.63 -18.97 -4.47
N PHE A 157 -0.03 -17.82 -4.55
CA PHE A 157 -0.71 -17.19 -3.41
C PHE A 157 -2.11 -16.71 -3.81
N PRO A 158 -3.13 -16.99 -2.99
CA PRO A 158 -4.42 -16.34 -3.14
C PRO A 158 -4.33 -14.88 -2.71
N VAL A 159 -4.98 -14.01 -3.47
CA VAL A 159 -5.20 -12.60 -3.16
C VAL A 159 -6.70 -12.43 -2.97
N THR A 160 -7.14 -12.48 -1.71
CA THR A 160 -8.56 -12.39 -1.35
C THR A 160 -9.17 -11.09 -1.86
N ALA A 161 -10.50 -11.08 -2.03
CA ALA A 161 -11.25 -9.85 -2.31
C ALA A 161 -10.90 -8.75 -1.30
N MET A 162 -10.68 -7.53 -1.79
CA MET A 162 -10.21 -6.40 -0.97
C MET A 162 -8.89 -6.65 -0.20
N GLY A 163 -8.05 -7.55 -0.72
CA GLY A 163 -6.78 -7.98 -0.11
C GLY A 163 -5.56 -7.67 -0.97
N PHE A 164 -4.37 -7.86 -0.38
CA PHE A 164 -3.11 -7.66 -1.07
C PHE A 164 -2.06 -8.67 -0.62
N ARG A 165 -1.01 -8.85 -1.43
CA ARG A 165 0.20 -9.62 -1.11
C ARG A 165 1.44 -8.81 -1.43
N LEU A 166 2.48 -8.96 -0.61
CA LEU A 166 3.79 -8.36 -0.86
C LEU A 166 4.86 -9.45 -0.89
N LEU A 167 5.14 -9.94 -2.10
CA LEU A 167 5.89 -11.16 -2.33
C LEU A 167 7.34 -10.83 -2.69
N ARG A 168 8.31 -11.31 -1.92
CA ARG A 168 9.73 -11.26 -2.30
C ARG A 168 10.10 -12.53 -3.05
N ARG A 169 10.68 -12.39 -4.23
CA ARG A 169 11.18 -13.52 -5.01
C ARG A 169 12.40 -14.16 -4.31
N VAL A 170 12.46 -15.48 -4.30
CA VAL A 170 13.55 -16.31 -3.74
C VAL A 170 14.05 -17.35 -4.73
#